data_AF-A0A5Q4T7W5-F1
#
_entry.id   AF-A0A5Q4T7W5-F1
#
_cell.length_a   1.000
_cell.length_b   1.000
_cell.length_c   1.000
_cell.angle_alpha   90.00
_cell.angle_beta   90.00
_cell.angle_gamma   90.00
#
_symmetry.space_group_name_H-M   'P 1'
#
loop_
_entity.id
_entity.type
_entity.pdbx_description
1 polymer ?
#
loop_
_entity_poly.entity_id
_entity_poly.type
_entity_poly.pdbx_seq_one_letter_code
_entity_poly.pdbx_strand_id
1 'polypeptide(L)'
;MDPTTRTLRARLAAHTSWANTLDPASRTAKARSAALGRFEKRAREMHPTATDEQIARVAEQLKRAHYTAMQLKAAASRRARKASVATA
;
A
#
# COMPACT_ATOMS: atom_id res chain seq x y z
N MET A 1 -11.73 -27.91 -2.55
CA MET A 1 -11.26 -27.08 -3.68
C MET A 1 -9.75 -27.02 -3.61
N ASP A 2 -9.04 -27.54 -4.60
CA ASP A 2 -7.56 -27.61 -4.60
C ASP A 2 -6.89 -26.21 -4.72
N PRO A 3 -5.73 -25.96 -4.09
CA PRO A 3 -5.02 -24.68 -4.17
C PRO A 3 -4.72 -24.19 -5.59
N THR A 4 -4.39 -25.08 -6.53
CA THR A 4 -4.10 -24.72 -7.92
C THR A 4 -5.35 -24.20 -8.62
N THR A 5 -6.46 -24.95 -8.47
CA THR A 5 -7.77 -24.62 -9.03
C THR A 5 -8.30 -23.31 -8.44
N ARG A 6 -8.12 -23.07 -7.13
CA ARG A 6 -8.44 -21.79 -6.48
C ARG A 6 -7.68 -20.62 -7.11
N THR A 7 -6.39 -20.82 -7.37
CA THR A 7 -5.53 -19.80 -7.98
C THR A 7 -5.94 -19.48 -9.42
N LEU A 8 -6.25 -20.51 -10.22
CA LEU A 8 -6.73 -20.34 -11.59
C LEU A 8 -8.05 -19.56 -11.64
N ARG A 9 -9.01 -19.84 -10.74
CA ARG A 9 -10.27 -19.09 -10.66
C ARG A 9 -10.05 -17.63 -10.29
N ALA A 10 -9.15 -17.35 -9.34
CA ALA A 10 -8.82 -15.97 -8.97
C ALA A 10 -8.22 -15.18 -10.13
N ARG A 11 -7.31 -15.81 -10.91
CA ARG A 11 -6.72 -15.21 -12.11
C ARG A 11 -7.76 -14.94 -13.20
N LEU A 12 -8.60 -15.93 -13.51
CA LEU A 12 -9.68 -15.77 -14.47
C LEU A 12 -10.57 -14.58 -14.10
N ALA A 13 -11.02 -14.50 -12.84
CA ALA A 13 -11.82 -13.39 -12.35
C ALA A 13 -11.11 -12.04 -12.48
N ALA A 14 -9.81 -11.97 -12.15
CA ALA A 14 -9.04 -10.74 -12.30
C ALA A 14 -8.93 -10.28 -13.76
N HIS A 15 -8.58 -11.19 -14.68
CA HIS A 15 -8.47 -10.87 -16.11
C HIS A 15 -9.80 -10.43 -16.71
N THR A 16 -10.89 -11.17 -16.45
CA THR A 16 -12.23 -10.79 -16.89
C THR A 16 -12.64 -9.42 -16.32
N SER A 17 -12.36 -9.17 -15.04
CA SER A 17 -12.68 -7.90 -14.41
C SER A 17 -11.92 -6.72 -15.02
N TRP A 18 -10.64 -6.89 -15.34
CA TRP A 18 -9.83 -5.84 -15.98
C TRP A 18 -10.18 -5.63 -17.45
N ALA A 19 -10.56 -6.68 -18.18
CA ALA A 19 -11.08 -6.56 -19.54
C ALA A 19 -12.34 -5.67 -19.61
N ASN A 20 -13.17 -5.69 -18.56
CA ASN A 20 -14.37 -4.86 -18.43
C ASN A 20 -14.09 -3.44 -17.88
N THR A 21 -12.83 -3.08 -17.63
CA THR A 21 -12.46 -1.77 -17.06
C THR A 21 -11.81 -0.89 -18.12
N LEU A 22 -12.57 0.05 -18.68
CA LEU A 22 -12.06 1.00 -19.68
C LEU A 22 -11.23 2.13 -19.07
N ASP A 23 -11.51 2.48 -17.81
CA ASP A 23 -10.75 3.47 -17.05
C ASP A 23 -10.21 2.86 -15.73
N PRO A 24 -8.95 2.35 -15.75
CA PRO A 24 -8.29 1.79 -14.57
C PRO A 24 -8.05 2.82 -13.46
N ALA A 25 -7.83 4.09 -13.81
CA ALA A 25 -7.50 5.14 -12.86
C ALA A 25 -8.73 5.48 -12.00
N SER A 26 -9.91 5.58 -12.63
CA SER A 26 -11.18 5.79 -11.94
C SER A 26 -11.58 4.61 -11.08
N ARG A 27 -11.42 3.37 -11.57
CA ARG A 27 -11.72 2.14 -10.81
C ARG A 27 -10.99 2.11 -9.46
N THR A 28 -9.75 2.59 -9.41
CA THR A 28 -8.92 2.55 -8.20
C THR A 28 -8.90 3.86 -7.41
N ALA A 29 -9.52 4.93 -7.92
CA ALA A 29 -9.45 6.27 -7.33
C ALA A 29 -9.92 6.31 -5.87
N LYS A 30 -11.08 5.69 -5.56
CA LYS A 30 -11.62 5.63 -4.20
C LYS A 30 -10.68 4.91 -3.24
N ALA A 31 -10.11 3.78 -3.67
CA ALA A 31 -9.16 3.02 -2.85
C ALA A 31 -7.86 3.80 -2.62
N ARG A 32 -7.33 4.49 -3.64
CA ARG A 32 -6.15 5.36 -3.51
C ARG A 32 -6.40 6.54 -2.58
N SER A 33 -7.56 7.19 -2.68
CA SER A 33 -7.97 8.28 -1.79
C SER A 33 -8.07 7.81 -0.34
N ALA A 34 -8.78 6.70 -0.09
CA ALA A 34 -8.88 6.14 1.26
C ALA A 34 -7.52 5.74 1.84
N ALA A 35 -6.65 5.14 1.02
CA ALA A 35 -5.30 4.83 1.42
C ALA A 35 -4.57 6.12 1.84
N LEU A 36 -4.55 7.17 1.03
CA LEU A 36 -3.84 8.40 1.36
C LEU A 36 -4.46 9.15 2.56
N GLY A 37 -5.79 9.17 2.68
CA GLY A 37 -6.51 9.85 3.76
C GLY A 37 -6.23 9.31 5.17
N ARG A 38 -5.71 8.08 5.30
CA ARG A 38 -5.32 7.50 6.60
C ARG A 38 -4.30 8.37 7.36
N PHE A 39 -3.42 9.05 6.63
CA PHE A 39 -2.38 9.88 7.22
C PHE A 39 -2.93 11.20 7.76
N GLU A 40 -3.89 11.80 7.05
CA GLU A 40 -4.59 12.99 7.56
C GLU A 40 -5.43 12.65 8.79
N LYS A 41 -6.18 11.54 8.75
CA LYS A 41 -6.92 11.05 9.92
C LYS A 41 -5.98 10.89 11.13
N ARG A 42 -4.82 10.26 10.92
CA ARG A 42 -3.83 10.06 11.98
C ARG A 42 -3.22 11.39 12.46
N ALA A 43 -2.96 12.33 11.56
CA ALA A 43 -2.48 13.65 11.91
C ALA A 43 -3.47 14.39 12.83
N ARG A 44 -4.77 14.35 12.50
CA ARG A 44 -5.83 14.96 13.33
C ARG A 44 -5.98 14.28 14.68
N GLU A 45 -5.86 12.96 14.76
CA GLU A 45 -5.85 12.22 16.03
C GLU A 45 -4.67 12.62 16.94
N MET A 46 -3.48 12.86 16.37
CA MET A 46 -2.30 13.25 17.16
C MET A 46 -2.31 14.73 17.56
N HIS A 47 -2.92 15.58 16.74
CA HIS A 47 -2.93 17.03 16.92
C HIS A 47 -4.35 17.58 16.73
N PRO A 48 -5.27 17.35 17.69
CA PRO A 48 -6.69 17.69 17.53
C PRO A 48 -6.97 19.20 17.41
N THR A 49 -6.06 20.04 17.90
CA THR A 49 -6.18 21.51 17.89
C THR A 49 -5.34 22.18 16.80
N ALA A 50 -4.68 21.41 15.92
CA ALA A 50 -3.85 21.96 14.86
C ALA A 50 -4.67 22.52 13.71
N THR A 51 -4.13 23.52 13.02
CA THR A 51 -4.73 24.08 11.81
C THR A 51 -4.65 23.08 10.65
N ASP A 52 -5.48 23.25 9.62
CA ASP A 52 -5.45 22.35 8.45
C ASP A 52 -4.08 22.36 7.73
N GLU A 53 -3.37 23.48 7.72
CA GLU A 53 -2.02 23.56 7.17
C GLU A 53 -1.02 22.72 7.98
N GLN A 54 -1.10 22.79 9.31
CA GLN A 54 -0.28 21.98 10.20
C GLN A 54 -0.59 20.49 10.03
N ILE A 55 -1.88 20.14 9.91
CA ILE A 55 -2.34 18.77 9.64
C ILE A 55 -1.79 18.26 8.30
N ALA A 56 -1.86 19.06 7.23
CA ALA A 56 -1.32 18.69 5.93
C ALA A 56 0.19 18.43 5.99
N ARG A 57 0.93 19.29 6.69
CA ARG A 57 2.38 19.11 6.93
C ARG A 57 2.68 17.81 7.65
N VAL A 58 1.94 17.52 8.73
CA VAL A 58 2.13 16.29 9.52
C VAL A 58 1.75 15.05 8.70
N ALA A 59 0.64 15.09 7.97
CA ALA A 59 0.17 13.99 7.12
C ALA A 59 1.21 13.64 6.03
N GLU A 60 1.84 14.65 5.42
CA GLU A 60 2.92 14.44 4.46
C GLU A 60 4.14 13.74 5.10
N GLN A 61 4.52 14.15 6.30
CA GLN A 61 5.63 13.51 7.03
C GLN A 61 5.29 12.07 7.43
N LEU A 62 4.06 11.81 7.90
CA LEU A 62 3.59 10.46 8.20
C LEU A 62 3.61 9.55 6.97
N LYS A 63 3.17 10.07 5.82
CA LYS A 63 3.22 9.35 4.55
C LYS A 63 4.66 8.96 4.21
N ARG A 64 5.60 9.91 4.27
CA ARG A 64 7.03 9.66 4.02
C ARG A 64 7.59 8.61 4.98
N ALA A 65 7.37 8.78 6.28
CA ALA A 65 7.83 7.85 7.30
C ALA A 65 7.32 6.42 7.07
N HIS A 66 6.05 6.26 6.69
CA HIS A 66 5.47 4.95 6.38
C HIS A 66 6.19 4.24 5.21
N TYR A 67 6.41 4.95 4.11
CA TYR A 67 7.09 4.36 2.95
C TYR A 67 8.58 4.11 3.22
N THR A 68 9.26 5.00 3.96
CA THR A 68 10.64 4.78 4.39
C THR A 68 10.74 3.53 5.28
N ALA A 69 9.83 3.34 6.23
CA ALA A 69 9.79 2.15 7.07
C ALA A 69 9.59 0.87 6.24
N MET A 70 8.74 0.92 5.21
CA MET A 70 8.54 -0.21 4.29
C MET A 70 9.81 -0.53 3.49
N GLN A 71 10.50 0.50 2.97
CA GLN A 71 11.76 0.33 2.23
C GLN A 71 12.86 -0.26 3.12
N LEU A 72 12.97 0.18 4.37
CA LEU A 72 13.93 -0.35 5.32
C LEU A 72 13.71 -1.86 5.57
N LYS A 73 12.45 -2.26 5.81
CA LYS A 73 12.07 -3.67 5.97
C LYS A 73 12.41 -4.49 4.72
N ALA A 74 12.13 -3.95 3.54
CA ALA A 74 12.44 -4.61 2.28
C ALA A 74 13.96 -4.77 2.08
N ALA A 75 14.76 -3.77 2.44
CA ALA A 75 16.23 -3.85 2.37
C ALA A 75 16.78 -4.93 3.31
N ALA A 76 16.26 -5.02 4.54
CA ALA A 76 16.63 -6.07 5.48
C ALA A 76 16.30 -7.48 4.92
N SER A 77 15.09 -7.66 4.37
CA SER A 77 14.68 -8.93 3.76
C SER A 77 15.58 -9.33 2.57
N ARG A 78 15.96 -8.38 1.71
CA ARG A 78 16.89 -8.64 0.60
C ARG A 78 18.27 -9.07 1.09
N ARG A 79 18.79 -8.45 2.15
CA ARG A 79 20.07 -8.83 2.76
C ARG A 79 20.02 -10.26 3.33
N ALA A 80 18.96 -10.59 4.07
CA ALA A 80 18.78 -11.92 4.64
C ALA A 80 18.71 -13.01 3.55
N ARG A 81 17.99 -12.76 2.45
CA ARG A 81 17.92 -13.68 1.31
C ARG A 81 19.26 -13.88 0.62
N LYS A 82 20.04 -12.81 0.45
CA LYS A 82 21.40 -12.92 -0.10
C LYS A 82 22.31 -13.76 0.81
N ALA A 83 22.19 -13.59 2.12
CA ALA A 83 22.93 -14.40 3.08
C ALA A 83 22.51 -15.87 3.02
N SER A 84 21.20 -16.18 2.99
CA SER A 84 20.73 -17.56 2.92
C SER A 84 21.14 -18.28 1.63
N VAL A 85 21.20 -17.56 0.50
CA VAL A 85 21.69 -18.11 -0.78
C VAL A 85 23.20 -18.29 -0.79
N ALA A 86 23.96 -17.49 -0.03
CA ALA A 86 25.42 -17.64 0.06
C ALA A 86 25.86 -18.77 1.00
N THR A 87 24.95 -19.26 1.86
CA THR A 87 25.21 -20.35 2.82
C THR A 87 24.63 -21.70 2.36
N ALA A 88 23.82 -21.71 1.30
CA ALA A 88 23.26 -22.91 0.66
C ALA A 88 24.08 -23.28 -0.58
#